data_AF-A0A9P3IBI6-F1
#
_entry.id   AF-A0A9P3IBI6-F1
#
_cell.length_a   1.000
_cell.length_b   1.000
_cell.length_c   1.000
_cell.angle_alpha   90.00
_cell.angle_beta   90.00
_cell.angle_gamma   90.00
#
_symmetry.space_group_name_H-M   'P 1'
#
loop_
_entity.id
_entity.type
_entity.pdbx_description
1 polymer ?
#
loop_
_entity_poly.entity_id
_entity_poly.type
_entity_poly.pdbx_seq_one_letter_code
_entity_poly.pdbx_strand_id
1 'polypeptide(L)'
;MPKTSGDGLTAAERMMMKTGWKAGQGLGKQEQGITTPLTAKKTGKHGGVIVAASPLKTGGGGREGRIMRLVLVGRGRSWVGWH
;
A
#
# COMPACT_ATOMS: atom_id res chain seq x y z
N MET A 1 -0.95 6.96 23.68
CA MET A 1 0.23 7.34 22.86
C MET A 1 0.61 6.12 22.04
N PRO A 2 0.51 6.11 20.69
CA PRO A 2 1.07 5.00 19.93
C PRO A 2 2.59 5.19 19.86
N LYS A 3 3.36 4.22 20.37
CA LYS A 3 4.82 4.20 20.25
C LYS A 3 5.18 3.61 18.88
N THR A 4 5.62 4.47 17.97
CA THR A 4 6.29 4.08 16.73
C THR A 4 7.74 3.69 17.05
N SER A 5 8.02 2.39 17.01
CA SER A 5 9.39 1.87 17.10
C SER A 5 9.95 1.57 15.71
N GLY A 6 10.75 2.49 15.18
CA GLY A 6 11.86 2.22 14.24
C GLY A 6 11.50 1.98 12.78
N ASP A 7 10.74 0.94 12.45
CA ASP A 7 10.35 0.60 11.08
C ASP A 7 8.94 0.04 11.18
N GLY A 8 7.97 0.64 10.49
CA GLY A 8 6.54 0.32 10.60
C GLY A 8 6.12 -1.09 10.18
N LEU A 9 7.04 -2.04 10.14
CA LEU A 9 6.89 -3.43 9.73
C LEU A 9 6.79 -4.33 10.96
N THR A 10 5.77 -5.18 10.97
CA THR A 10 5.57 -6.26 11.94
C THR A 10 6.72 -7.27 11.92
N ALA A 11 6.88 -8.03 13.01
CA ALA A 11 7.89 -9.10 13.07
C ALA A 11 7.72 -10.13 11.94
N ALA A 12 6.47 -10.46 11.59
CA ALA A 12 6.15 -11.36 10.49
C ALA A 12 6.63 -10.79 9.14
N GLU A 13 6.35 -9.52 8.85
CA GLU A 13 6.79 -8.87 7.61
C GLU A 13 8.32 -8.87 7.49
N ARG A 14 9.03 -8.57 8.59
CA ARG A 14 10.50 -8.63 8.63
C ARG A 14 11.04 -10.03 8.34
N MET A 15 10.40 -11.07 8.87
CA MET A 15 10.79 -12.46 8.59
C MET A 15 10.52 -12.83 7.13
N MET A 16 9.37 -12.45 6.57
CA MET A 16 9.03 -12.71 5.17
C MET A 16 10.02 -12.03 4.21
N MET A 17 10.43 -10.79 4.49
CA MET A 17 11.44 -10.14 3.65
C MET A 17 12.80 -10.84 3.67
N LYS A 18 13.20 -11.40 4.81
CA LYS A 18 14.45 -12.18 4.90
C LYS A 18 14.43 -13.43 4.02
N THR A 19 13.26 -13.98 3.72
CA THR A 19 13.12 -15.13 2.81
C THR A 19 12.93 -14.71 1.35
N GLY A 20 13.10 -13.42 1.03
CA GLY A 20 13.03 -12.90 -0.34
C GLY A 20 11.63 -12.46 -0.77
N TRP A 21 10.62 -12.53 0.11
CA TRP A 21 9.29 -12.03 -0.20
C TRP A 21 9.23 -10.50 -0.15
N LYS A 22 8.39 -9.90 -1.00
CA LYS A 22 8.19 -8.44 -1.09
C LYS A 22 6.74 -8.10 -0.79
N ALA A 23 6.51 -6.97 -0.14
CA ALA A 23 5.17 -6.50 0.18
C ALA A 23 4.30 -6.41 -1.09
N GLY A 24 3.12 -7.03 -1.04
CA GLY A 24 2.17 -7.08 -2.16
C GLY A 24 2.41 -8.20 -3.18
N GLN A 25 3.51 -8.94 -3.09
CA GLN A 25 3.81 -10.07 -3.98
C GLN A 25 3.07 -11.34 -3.53
N GLY A 26 2.64 -12.17 -4.47
CA GLY A 26 2.13 -13.51 -4.17
C GLY A 26 3.23 -14.44 -3.65
N LEU A 27 2.83 -15.49 -2.91
CA LEU A 27 3.76 -16.50 -2.40
C LEU A 27 4.07 -17.56 -3.48
N GLY A 28 5.26 -18.19 -3.37
CA GLY A 28 5.70 -19.25 -4.29
C GLY A 28 6.56 -18.72 -5.44
N LYS A 29 7.18 -19.65 -6.18
CA LYS A 29 8.19 -19.35 -7.23
C LYS A 29 7.66 -18.41 -8.33
N GLN A 30 6.38 -18.53 -8.66
CA GLN A 30 5.71 -17.74 -9.70
C GLN A 30 4.65 -16.81 -9.10
N GLU A 31 4.74 -16.53 -7.79
CA GLU A 31 3.77 -15.66 -7.09
C GLU A 31 2.33 -16.18 -7.15
N GLN A 32 2.15 -17.49 -7.31
CA GLN A 32 0.84 -18.11 -7.52
C GLN A 32 -0.03 -18.18 -6.26
N GLY A 33 0.56 -17.90 -5.09
CA GLY A 33 -0.13 -17.89 -3.81
C GLY A 33 -0.99 -16.64 -3.62
N ILE A 34 -2.02 -16.76 -2.78
CA ILE A 34 -2.97 -15.68 -2.51
C ILE A 34 -2.30 -14.45 -1.88
N THR A 35 -2.63 -13.26 -2.38
CA THR A 35 -2.21 -11.96 -1.82
C THR A 35 -3.25 -11.35 -0.88
N THR A 36 -4.51 -11.77 -1.05
CA THR A 36 -5.62 -11.37 -0.20
C THR A 36 -5.89 -12.48 0.82
N PRO A 37 -5.93 -12.18 2.13
CA PRO A 37 -6.17 -13.19 3.15
C PRO A 37 -7.59 -13.75 3.04
N LEU A 38 -7.77 -14.97 3.56
CA LEU A 38 -9.08 -15.58 3.72
C LEU A 38 -9.67 -15.27 5.10
N THR A 39 -10.99 -15.17 5.18
CA THR A 39 -11.72 -14.97 6.43
C THR A 39 -12.85 -15.99 6.54
N ALA A 40 -13.10 -16.49 7.73
CA ALA A 40 -14.25 -17.34 8.00
C ALA A 40 -15.51 -16.49 8.25
N LYS A 41 -16.54 -16.66 7.42
CA LYS A 41 -17.87 -16.09 7.63
C LYS A 41 -18.75 -17.13 8.31
N LYS A 42 -19.20 -16.83 9.53
CA LYS A 42 -20.17 -17.68 10.24
C LYS A 42 -21.50 -17.73 9.47
N THR A 43 -22.03 -18.94 9.25
CA THR A 43 -23.30 -19.15 8.54
C THR A 43 -24.37 -19.82 9.41
N GLY A 44 -24.00 -20.38 10.56
CA GLY A 44 -24.94 -20.98 11.51
C GLY A 44 -24.31 -21.34 12.86
N LYS A 45 -25.03 -22.09 13.71
CA LYS A 45 -24.55 -22.52 15.04
C LYS A 45 -23.29 -23.39 14.97
N HIS A 46 -23.20 -24.25 13.94
CA HIS A 46 -22.12 -25.22 13.76
C HIS A 46 -21.42 -25.09 12.39
N GLY A 47 -21.60 -23.98 11.68
CA GLY A 47 -21.14 -23.83 10.30
C GLY A 47 -20.58 -22.46 9.96
N GLY A 48 -19.69 -22.45 8.97
CA GLY A 48 -19.13 -21.26 8.37
C GLY A 48 -18.62 -21.55 6.95
N VAL A 49 -18.41 -20.49 6.19
CA VAL A 49 -17.82 -20.55 4.85
C VAL A 49 -16.54 -19.72 4.84
N ILE A 50 -15.51 -20.20 4.16
CA ILE A 50 -14.28 -19.44 3.95
C ILE A 50 -14.50 -18.54 2.74
N VAL A 51 -14.31 -17.24 2.93
CA VAL A 51 -14.44 -16.23 1.88
C VAL A 51 -13.14 -15.45 1.77
N ALA A 52 -12.86 -14.91 0.58
CA ALA A 52 -11.80 -13.90 0.46
C ALA A 52 -12.17 -12.70 1.34
N ALA A 53 -11.19 -12.20 2.10
CA ALA A 53 -11.37 -10.94 2.80
C ALA A 53 -11.55 -9.82 1.79
N SER A 54 -12.27 -8.77 2.19
CA SER A 54 -12.19 -7.51 1.44
C SER A 54 -10.72 -7.09 1.40
N PRO A 55 -10.20 -6.63 0.24
CA PRO A 55 -8.85 -6.11 0.19
C PRO A 55 -8.75 -5.04 1.27
N LEU A 56 -7.79 -5.19 2.20
CA LEU A 56 -7.55 -4.15 3.20
C LEU A 56 -7.42 -2.85 2.42
N LYS A 57 -8.29 -1.89 2.74
CA LYS A 57 -8.14 -0.53 2.25
C LYS A 57 -6.83 -0.07 2.85
N THR A 58 -5.73 -0.27 2.12
CA THR A 58 -4.41 0.17 2.54
C THR A 58 -4.59 1.63 2.89
N GLY A 59 -4.35 1.96 4.16
CA GLY A 59 -4.47 3.32 4.69
C GLY A 59 -3.35 4.19 4.14
N GLY A 60 -3.15 4.21 2.81
CA GLY A 60 -2.40 5.21 2.10
C GLY A 60 -3.38 6.31 1.75
N GLY A 61 -3.31 7.42 2.47
CA GLY A 61 -4.03 8.64 2.14
C GLY A 61 -3.75 9.04 0.69
N GLY A 62 -4.69 8.73 -0.19
CA GLY A 62 -4.73 9.28 -1.53
C GLY A 62 -5.14 10.75 -1.43
N ARG A 63 -4.15 11.64 -1.34
CA ARG A 63 -4.18 12.94 -2.04
C ARG A 63 -2.77 13.29 -2.54
N GLU A 64 -2.64 13.08 -3.84
CA GLU A 64 -1.89 13.93 -4.76
C GLU A 64 -0.37 13.81 -4.78
N GLY A 65 0.10 12.91 -5.64
CA GLY A 65 1.43 12.99 -6.24
C GLY A 65 1.57 14.30 -7.01
N ARG A 66 2.08 15.34 -6.34
CA ARG A 66 2.74 16.47 -6.99
C ARG A 66 4.03 15.95 -7.63
N ILE A 67 3.90 15.48 -8.86
CA ILE A 67 5.00 15.45 -9.82
C ILE A 67 5.56 16.87 -9.93
N MET A 68 6.73 17.11 -9.33
CA MET A 68 7.51 18.31 -9.58
C MET A 68 7.87 18.35 -11.06
N ARG A 69 7.14 19.16 -11.84
CA ARG A 69 7.57 19.51 -13.18
C ARG A 69 8.64 20.60 -13.04
N LEU A 70 9.88 20.17 -12.88
CA LEU A 70 11.03 21.07 -13.03
C LEU A 70 11.09 21.49 -14.49
N VAL A 71 10.65 22.72 -14.79
CA VAL A 71 10.93 23.38 -16.06
C VAL A 71 11.86 24.54 -15.75
N LEU A 72 13.14 24.33 -16.05
CA LEU A 72 14.18 25.35 -16.01
C LEU A 72 14.56 25.68 -17.46
N VAL A 73 13.85 26.62 -18.07
CA VAL A 73 14.20 27.42 -19.26
C VAL A 73 13.37 28.69 -19.10
N GLY A 74 13.84 29.94 -19.06
CA GLY A 74 15.05 30.56 -19.57
C GLY A 74 14.61 31.92 -20.16
N ARG A 75 15.03 33.03 -19.55
CA ARG A 75 15.04 34.44 -20.05
C ARG A 75 13.74 35.08 -20.56
N GLY A 76 13.32 36.16 -19.88
CA GLY A 76 12.49 37.27 -20.43
C GLY A 76 11.35 37.66 -19.47
N ARG A 77 11.42 38.76 -18.70
CA ARG A 77 10.90 40.11 -19.07
C ARG A 77 9.59 40.01 -19.87
N SER A 78 8.43 40.47 -19.42
CA SER A 78 8.09 41.67 -18.64
C SER A 78 6.68 41.52 -18.02
N TRP A 79 6.48 42.09 -16.84
CA TRP A 79 5.15 42.35 -16.29
C TRP A 79 4.59 43.64 -16.91
N VAL A 80 3.45 43.56 -17.58
CA VAL A 80 2.51 44.68 -17.72
C VAL A 80 1.08 44.16 -17.69
N GLY A 81 0.36 44.48 -16.63
CA GLY A 81 -1.07 44.70 -16.65
C GLY A 81 -1.33 46.06 -16.02
N TRP A 82 -2.25 46.84 -16.56
CA TRP A 82 -3.18 47.78 -15.90
C TRP A 82 -4.10 48.39 -16.98
N HIS A 83 -5.42 48.31 -16.70
CA HIS A 83 -6.59 48.86 -17.41
C HIS A 83 -6.96 48.37 -18.81
#